data_AF-A0A0J9DYL5-F1
#
_entry.id   AF-A0A0J9DYL5-F1
#
_cell.length_a   1.000
_cell.length_b   1.000
_cell.length_c   1.000
_cell.angle_alpha   90.00
_cell.angle_beta   90.00
_cell.angle_gamma   90.00
#
_symmetry.space_group_name_H-M   'P 1'
#
loop_
_entity.id
_entity.type
_entity.pdbx_description
1 polymer ?
#
loop_
_entity_poly.entity_id
_entity_poly.type
_entity_poly.pdbx_seq_one_letter_code
_entity_poly.pdbx_strand_id
1 'polypeptide(L)'
;MSVPSYKDRLLEIHGINMWNTFHVDRAIRFAKSCNLTGIIFHCNELIDKVVFPDKYFDKDELLSFNPVRNSVTKNYRYYLRSVLDKCRENGLEFYGEVKEIYFHNDLITKYPQLRGENGALCATDPFWWEFLEEKYREFFAMFPDVAGIIVSPGTRESMVSFAANRCTCQRCRDYDVDEWYRSLLAAMHRAVDGAGKKLIVRDFSYTKAHQYAMVDAAGSVSDNITMSMKKVPHDYYPVFPDNPAIGNCGKLNQWVEFDTWGQFFGLGVFPCSVSEDMRGRMQRYLDKGATGIMLRTDWENMTQSSVFCGFNMLNLIAGAMISFDVNTDMDAVYDAWFDHGLVSPLIPDSYSQIPCKITEGKDRELFREMMQLCWKILEKGIHVRGHVFNRNCQIFDRYDLTYNIMTVFHSRDQWEPNASKRVEPTGENIPVMIAEKDEALAMARKLRDMIAAASPGVNHNVKTYLEFVAEGFPAYIEGFRLELISTVYTKKAEISQDPGDVQKARETLAGYEELASRYDSLVRNKGYSHVVEYMLDGDRLIRFKADVSRVLDAI
;
A
#
# COMPACT_ATOMS: atom_id res chain seq x y z
N MET A 1 27.69 13.40 -16.66
CA MET A 1 26.52 12.60 -16.22
C MET A 1 25.45 13.58 -15.80
N SER A 2 24.22 13.43 -16.29
CA SER A 2 23.10 14.29 -15.88
C SER A 2 22.82 14.13 -14.38
N VAL A 3 22.58 15.24 -13.70
CA VAL A 3 22.23 15.25 -12.27
C VAL A 3 20.76 14.84 -12.15
N PRO A 4 20.42 13.86 -11.29
CA PRO A 4 19.04 13.44 -11.14
C PRO A 4 18.19 14.50 -10.43
N SER A 5 16.90 14.55 -10.77
CA SER A 5 15.93 15.45 -10.13
C SER A 5 15.77 15.14 -8.64
N TYR A 6 15.61 13.87 -8.30
CA TYR A 6 15.63 13.38 -6.93
C TYR A 6 16.97 12.73 -6.60
N LYS A 7 17.52 13.09 -5.44
CA LYS A 7 18.79 12.56 -4.94
C LYS A 7 18.64 11.11 -4.50
N ASP A 8 17.63 10.84 -3.67
CA ASP A 8 17.37 9.50 -3.12
C ASP A 8 16.23 8.85 -3.93
N ARG A 9 16.47 7.70 -4.54
CA ARG A 9 15.49 7.01 -5.38
C ARG A 9 15.50 5.53 -5.05
N LEU A 10 14.49 5.11 -4.32
CA LEU A 10 14.50 3.84 -3.61
C LEU A 10 13.39 2.93 -4.12
N LEU A 11 13.66 1.62 -4.15
CA LEU A 11 12.68 0.60 -4.49
C LEU A 11 12.33 -0.20 -3.23
N GLU A 12 11.04 -0.22 -2.87
CA GLU A 12 10.53 -0.88 -1.67
C GLU A 12 9.87 -2.23 -2.01
N ILE A 13 10.27 -3.25 -1.26
CA ILE A 13 9.63 -4.56 -1.20
C ILE A 13 9.02 -4.71 0.20
N HIS A 14 7.71 -4.82 0.28
CA HIS A 14 6.94 -4.96 1.51
C HIS A 14 6.33 -6.35 1.69
N GLY A 15 6.06 -7.04 0.59
CA GLY A 15 5.59 -8.42 0.61
C GLY A 15 6.66 -9.39 1.11
N ILE A 16 6.22 -10.59 1.50
CA ILE A 16 7.10 -11.69 1.96
C ILE A 16 8.22 -12.05 0.95
N ASN A 17 8.05 -11.62 -0.31
CA ASN A 17 9.02 -11.74 -1.39
C ASN A 17 10.40 -11.16 -1.06
N MET A 18 10.51 -10.24 -0.09
CA MET A 18 11.82 -9.73 0.38
C MET A 18 12.75 -10.83 0.92
N TRP A 19 12.20 -11.97 1.37
CA TRP A 19 12.96 -13.12 1.88
C TRP A 19 13.19 -14.19 0.80
N ASN A 20 13.03 -13.85 -0.46
CA ASN A 20 13.23 -14.75 -1.58
C ASN A 20 14.21 -14.14 -2.59
N THR A 21 15.35 -14.81 -2.75
CA THR A 21 16.46 -14.36 -3.60
C THR A 21 16.05 -14.08 -5.05
N PHE A 22 15.11 -14.84 -5.62
CA PHE A 22 14.65 -14.60 -6.98
C PHE A 22 14.03 -13.20 -7.15
N HIS A 23 13.17 -12.81 -6.20
CA HIS A 23 12.50 -11.52 -6.22
C HIS A 23 13.48 -10.38 -5.92
N VAL A 24 14.36 -10.56 -4.93
CA VAL A 24 15.39 -9.57 -4.57
C VAL A 24 16.37 -9.33 -5.71
N ASP A 25 16.85 -10.38 -6.38
CA ASP A 25 17.78 -10.25 -7.50
C ASP A 25 17.14 -9.57 -8.71
N ARG A 26 15.83 -9.80 -8.93
CA ARG A 26 15.08 -9.07 -9.96
C ARG A 26 14.95 -7.59 -9.61
N ALA A 27 14.63 -7.25 -8.36
CA ALA A 27 14.54 -5.88 -7.88
C ALA A 27 15.88 -5.13 -7.97
N ILE A 28 16.99 -5.74 -7.54
CA ILE A 28 18.34 -5.16 -7.63
C ILE A 28 18.75 -4.92 -9.08
N ARG A 29 18.47 -5.87 -9.99
CA ARG A 29 18.76 -5.69 -11.42
C ARG A 29 17.98 -4.52 -12.02
N PHE A 30 16.69 -4.41 -11.69
CA PHE A 30 15.87 -3.28 -12.13
C PHE A 30 16.37 -1.95 -11.56
N ALA A 31 16.66 -1.90 -10.25
CA ALA A 31 17.18 -0.73 -9.58
C ALA A 31 18.47 -0.24 -10.24
N LYS A 32 19.41 -1.16 -10.50
CA LYS A 32 20.65 -0.86 -11.22
C LYS A 32 20.41 -0.34 -12.63
N SER A 33 19.54 -1.00 -13.40
CA SER A 33 19.28 -0.60 -14.79
C SER A 33 18.66 0.80 -14.91
N CYS A 34 17.96 1.25 -13.87
CA CYS A 34 17.30 2.55 -13.83
C CYS A 34 18.08 3.58 -12.99
N ASN A 35 19.31 3.28 -12.58
CA ASN A 35 20.14 4.13 -11.72
C ASN A 35 19.47 4.51 -10.38
N LEU A 36 18.60 3.66 -9.83
CA LEU A 36 18.08 3.86 -8.47
C LEU A 36 19.23 3.80 -7.46
N THR A 37 19.04 4.43 -6.29
CA THR A 37 20.10 4.60 -5.29
C THR A 37 20.01 3.59 -4.15
N GLY A 38 18.90 2.86 -4.01
CA GLY A 38 18.78 1.88 -2.93
C GLY A 38 17.55 0.98 -2.98
N ILE A 39 17.59 -0.02 -2.08
CA ILE A 39 16.55 -1.01 -1.84
C ILE A 39 16.02 -0.85 -0.41
N ILE A 40 14.71 -0.97 -0.24
CA ILE A 40 14.05 -0.99 1.06
C ILE A 40 13.41 -2.36 1.26
N PHE A 41 13.69 -2.98 2.40
CA PHE A 41 12.85 -4.06 2.92
C PHE A 41 11.91 -3.48 3.97
N HIS A 42 10.62 -3.51 3.69
CA HIS A 42 9.59 -3.11 4.63
C HIS A 42 9.03 -4.35 5.32
N CYS A 43 9.21 -4.45 6.63
CA CYS A 43 8.61 -5.50 7.44
C CYS A 43 8.53 -4.98 8.87
N ASN A 44 7.33 -5.01 9.48
CA ASN A 44 7.09 -4.42 10.81
C ASN A 44 8.18 -4.81 11.82
N GLU A 45 8.55 -6.10 11.81
CA GLU A 45 9.45 -6.75 12.74
C GLU A 45 10.83 -7.09 12.13
N LEU A 46 11.25 -6.41 11.06
CA LEU A 46 12.49 -6.72 10.32
C LEU A 46 13.70 -6.88 11.26
N ILE A 47 13.89 -5.93 12.18
CA ILE A 47 15.02 -5.93 13.11
C ILE A 47 14.91 -7.10 14.08
N ASP A 48 13.71 -7.39 14.60
CA ASP A 48 13.46 -8.49 15.54
C ASP A 48 13.63 -9.88 14.91
N LYS A 49 13.60 -9.99 13.58
CA LYS A 49 13.95 -11.23 12.86
C LYS A 49 15.45 -11.49 12.83
N VAL A 50 16.28 -10.45 12.91
CA VAL A 50 17.74 -10.55 12.78
C VAL A 50 18.49 -10.25 14.07
N VAL A 51 17.85 -9.63 15.06
CA VAL A 51 18.42 -9.27 16.36
C VAL A 51 17.56 -9.85 17.48
N PHE A 52 18.22 -10.35 18.51
CA PHE A 52 17.64 -10.62 19.82
C PHE A 52 18.54 -9.86 20.79
N PRO A 53 18.17 -8.66 21.28
CA PRO A 53 19.12 -7.81 21.96
C PRO A 53 19.83 -8.52 23.13
N ASP A 54 21.14 -8.73 23.05
CA ASP A 54 21.94 -9.59 23.95
C ASP A 54 21.80 -9.16 25.42
N LYS A 55 21.60 -7.85 25.65
CA LYS A 55 21.32 -7.29 26.97
C LYS A 55 20.08 -7.87 27.65
N TYR A 56 19.07 -8.26 26.87
CA TYR A 56 17.80 -8.76 27.36
C TYR A 56 17.65 -10.28 27.17
N PHE A 57 18.40 -10.89 26.26
CA PHE A 57 18.32 -12.32 25.95
C PHE A 57 19.70 -12.97 26.03
N ASP A 58 19.94 -13.75 27.09
CA ASP A 58 21.11 -14.60 27.13
C ASP A 58 20.97 -15.75 26.12
N LYS A 59 22.07 -16.10 25.43
CA LYS A 59 22.04 -17.09 24.36
C LYS A 59 21.72 -18.50 24.86
N ASP A 60 22.23 -18.88 26.03
CA ASP A 60 21.98 -20.21 26.60
C ASP A 60 20.54 -20.30 27.13
N GLU A 61 20.03 -19.21 27.71
CA GLU A 61 18.62 -19.05 28.06
C GLU A 61 17.72 -19.19 26.82
N LEU A 62 18.02 -18.50 25.72
CA LEU A 62 17.27 -18.58 24.47
C LEU A 62 17.26 -19.99 23.89
N LEU A 63 18.39 -20.71 23.97
CA LEU A 63 18.49 -22.10 23.51
C LEU A 63 17.65 -23.06 24.36
N SER A 64 17.55 -22.82 25.67
CA SER A 64 16.73 -23.65 26.56
C SER A 64 15.22 -23.46 26.34
N PHE A 65 14.79 -22.24 26.03
CA PHE A 65 13.37 -21.87 25.99
C PHE A 65 12.80 -21.79 24.57
N ASN A 66 13.61 -21.39 23.59
CA ASN A 66 13.18 -21.20 22.20
C ASN A 66 14.32 -21.49 21.18
N PRO A 67 14.81 -22.74 21.09
CA PRO A 67 15.93 -23.11 20.22
C PRO A 67 15.64 -22.88 18.73
N VAL A 68 14.36 -22.94 18.33
CA VAL A 68 13.93 -22.66 16.95
C VAL A 68 14.15 -21.19 16.61
N ARG A 69 13.79 -20.26 17.50
CA ARG A 69 14.01 -18.81 17.28
C ARG A 69 15.48 -18.49 17.04
N ASN A 70 16.40 -19.09 17.82
CA ASN A 70 17.83 -18.90 17.60
C ASN A 70 18.25 -19.31 16.18
N SER A 71 17.80 -20.48 15.73
CA SER A 71 18.12 -21.02 14.40
C SER A 71 17.53 -20.17 13.27
N VAL A 72 16.26 -19.75 13.41
CA VAL A 72 15.56 -18.89 12.46
C VAL A 72 16.21 -17.51 12.37
N THR A 73 16.55 -16.90 13.51
CA THR A 73 17.23 -15.60 13.56
C THR A 73 18.59 -15.67 12.87
N LYS A 74 19.35 -16.74 13.13
CA LYS A 74 20.64 -16.99 12.46
C LYS A 74 20.48 -17.09 10.94
N ASN A 75 19.45 -17.77 10.45
CA ASN A 75 19.16 -17.84 9.02
C ASN A 75 18.87 -16.45 8.42
N TYR A 76 18.00 -15.66 9.05
CA TYR A 76 17.72 -14.29 8.59
C TYR A 76 18.97 -13.40 8.60
N ARG A 77 19.86 -13.55 9.60
CA ARG A 77 21.14 -12.83 9.64
C ARG A 77 22.01 -13.13 8.41
N TYR A 78 22.18 -14.41 8.07
CA TYR A 78 22.97 -14.78 6.88
C TYR A 78 22.32 -14.30 5.59
N TYR A 79 21.00 -14.44 5.48
CA TYR A 79 20.27 -13.95 4.32
C TYR A 79 20.44 -12.44 4.15
N LEU A 80 20.22 -11.65 5.20
CA LEU A 80 20.34 -10.20 5.14
C LEU A 80 21.78 -9.78 4.77
N ARG A 81 22.82 -10.45 5.29
CA ARG A 81 24.21 -10.19 4.86
C ARG A 81 24.39 -10.41 3.35
N SER A 82 23.84 -11.50 2.82
CA SER A 82 23.90 -11.76 1.38
C SER A 82 23.18 -10.67 0.56
N VAL A 83 22.05 -10.15 1.05
CA VAL A 83 21.35 -9.03 0.41
C VAL A 83 22.19 -7.75 0.45
N LEU A 84 22.82 -7.45 1.59
CA LEU A 84 23.70 -6.28 1.75
C LEU A 84 24.91 -6.36 0.81
N ASP A 85 25.53 -7.53 0.69
CA ASP A 85 26.63 -7.77 -0.24
C ASP A 85 26.21 -7.46 -1.69
N LYS A 86 25.03 -7.96 -2.10
CA LYS A 86 24.47 -7.69 -3.43
C LYS A 86 24.13 -6.21 -3.64
N CYS A 87 23.61 -5.52 -2.64
CA CYS A 87 23.34 -4.09 -2.73
C CYS A 87 24.65 -3.32 -2.95
N ARG A 88 25.68 -3.61 -2.15
CA ARG A 88 27.02 -3.01 -2.25
C ARG A 88 27.67 -3.27 -3.61
N GLU A 89 27.63 -4.50 -4.11
CA GLU A 89 28.15 -4.88 -5.44
C GLU A 89 27.47 -4.15 -6.60
N ASN A 90 26.24 -3.67 -6.38
CA ASN A 90 25.47 -2.94 -7.37
C ASN A 90 25.37 -1.43 -7.09
N GLY A 91 26.13 -0.92 -6.10
CA GLY A 91 26.16 0.50 -5.75
C GLY A 91 24.85 1.01 -5.15
N LEU A 92 24.09 0.14 -4.49
CA LEU A 92 22.79 0.43 -3.87
C LEU A 92 22.94 0.54 -2.35
N GLU A 93 22.34 1.57 -1.76
CA GLU A 93 22.10 1.64 -0.32
C GLU A 93 20.98 0.67 0.09
N PHE A 94 21.05 0.13 1.32
CA PHE A 94 19.98 -0.69 1.89
C PHE A 94 19.33 0.01 3.08
N TYR A 95 18.00 -0.02 3.13
CA TYR A 95 17.20 0.51 4.22
C TYR A 95 16.25 -0.55 4.78
N GLY A 96 16.12 -0.58 6.10
CA GLY A 96 15.07 -1.34 6.77
C GLY A 96 13.91 -0.44 7.14
N GLU A 97 12.71 -0.74 6.64
CA GLU A 97 11.47 -0.07 7.02
C GLU A 97 10.65 -0.90 8.01
N VAL A 98 10.28 -0.29 9.13
CA VAL A 98 9.73 -0.98 10.31
C VAL A 98 8.63 -0.18 10.99
N LYS A 99 7.89 -0.85 11.89
CA LYS A 99 6.87 -0.24 12.74
C LYS A 99 7.27 -0.42 14.19
N GLU A 100 7.66 0.67 14.85
CA GLU A 100 8.11 0.64 16.25
C GLU A 100 7.02 1.20 17.18
N ILE A 101 6.82 0.62 18.37
CA ILE A 101 7.72 -0.33 19.05
C ILE A 101 7.31 -1.77 18.79
N TYR A 102 8.27 -2.57 18.31
CA TYR A 102 8.10 -4.00 18.06
C TYR A 102 9.14 -4.82 18.86
N PHE A 103 8.72 -6.01 19.27
CA PHE A 103 9.56 -6.99 19.95
C PHE A 103 8.99 -8.40 19.81
N HIS A 104 9.81 -9.41 20.07
CA HIS A 104 9.36 -10.80 20.16
C HIS A 104 8.66 -11.09 21.49
N ASN A 105 7.60 -11.90 21.48
CA ASN A 105 6.78 -12.21 22.66
C ASN A 105 7.57 -12.74 23.88
N ASP A 106 8.73 -13.36 23.68
CA ASP A 106 9.61 -13.79 24.77
C ASP A 106 10.02 -12.62 25.69
N LEU A 107 10.09 -11.38 25.18
CA LEU A 107 10.44 -10.20 25.98
C LEU A 107 9.44 -10.00 27.11
N ILE A 108 8.15 -10.04 26.79
CA ILE A 108 7.07 -9.82 27.77
C ILE A 108 6.78 -11.08 28.60
N THR A 109 7.31 -12.24 28.22
CA THR A 109 7.36 -13.43 29.09
C THR A 109 8.46 -13.28 30.14
N LYS A 110 9.64 -12.77 29.74
CA LYS A 110 10.77 -12.55 30.65
C LYS A 110 10.59 -11.35 31.58
N TYR A 111 9.95 -10.29 31.09
CA TYR A 111 9.66 -9.06 31.83
C TYR A 111 8.13 -8.89 32.00
N PRO A 112 7.46 -9.77 32.77
CA PRO A 112 6.01 -9.75 32.92
C PRO A 112 5.47 -8.45 33.55
N GLN A 113 6.30 -7.72 34.29
CA GLN A 113 5.96 -6.42 34.88
C GLN A 113 5.63 -5.33 33.86
N LEU A 114 6.00 -5.51 32.58
CA LEU A 114 5.63 -4.59 31.51
C LEU A 114 4.13 -4.65 31.17
N ARG A 115 3.44 -5.72 31.60
CA ARG A 115 1.99 -5.88 31.49
C ARG A 115 1.31 -5.36 32.75
N GLY A 116 0.35 -4.45 32.58
CA GLY A 116 -0.54 -4.02 33.65
C GLY A 116 -1.54 -5.12 34.05
N GLU A 117 -2.31 -4.87 35.11
CA GLU A 117 -3.31 -5.82 35.63
C GLU A 117 -4.36 -6.25 34.59
N ASN A 118 -4.71 -5.33 33.68
CA ASN A 118 -5.64 -5.60 32.57
C ASN A 118 -4.99 -6.31 31.36
N GLY A 119 -3.72 -6.73 31.50
CA GLY A 119 -2.92 -7.35 30.44
C GLY A 119 -2.38 -6.38 29.39
N ALA A 120 -2.70 -5.07 29.46
CA ALA A 120 -2.21 -4.08 28.52
C ALA A 120 -0.75 -3.70 28.82
N LEU A 121 0.02 -3.42 27.78
CA LEU A 121 1.39 -2.91 27.90
C LEU A 121 1.36 -1.40 28.12
N CYS A 122 2.11 -0.92 29.11
CA CYS A 122 2.23 0.51 29.37
C CYS A 122 3.10 1.16 28.29
N ALA A 123 2.50 1.90 27.35
CA ALA A 123 3.24 2.54 26.26
C ALA A 123 4.26 3.60 26.73
N THR A 124 4.13 4.08 27.96
CA THR A 124 4.94 5.16 28.53
C THR A 124 6.01 4.66 29.50
N ASP A 125 6.19 3.33 29.61
CA ASP A 125 7.23 2.74 30.45
C ASP A 125 8.64 3.10 29.92
N PRO A 126 9.57 3.59 30.74
CA PRO A 126 10.88 4.03 30.27
C PRO A 126 11.74 2.86 29.76
N PHE A 127 11.38 1.62 30.09
CA PHE A 127 12.00 0.41 29.56
C PHE A 127 12.11 0.45 28.04
N TRP A 128 11.08 0.97 27.35
CA TRP A 128 11.02 0.97 25.90
C TRP A 128 12.13 1.81 25.24
N TRP A 129 12.56 2.90 25.88
CA TRP A 129 13.58 3.79 25.34
C TRP A 129 14.95 3.13 25.35
N GLU A 130 15.29 2.49 26.47
CA GLU A 130 16.52 1.72 26.60
C GLU A 130 16.50 0.49 25.67
N PHE A 131 15.37 -0.21 25.62
CA PHE A 131 15.20 -1.37 24.74
C PHE A 131 15.44 -1.02 23.27
N LEU A 132 14.82 0.05 22.77
CA LEU A 132 15.02 0.51 21.40
C LEU A 132 16.49 0.90 21.15
N GLU A 133 17.09 1.69 22.04
CA GLU A 133 18.46 2.15 21.87
C GLU A 133 19.45 0.96 21.78
N GLU A 134 19.29 -0.04 22.65
CA GLU A 134 20.14 -1.24 22.65
C GLU A 134 19.87 -2.15 21.44
N LYS A 135 18.59 -2.32 21.05
CA LYS A 135 18.18 -3.06 19.85
C LYS A 135 18.85 -2.50 18.59
N TYR A 136 18.82 -1.17 18.41
CA TYR A 136 19.42 -0.54 17.23
C TYR A 136 20.95 -0.51 17.28
N ARG A 137 21.56 -0.31 18.46
CA ARG A 137 23.02 -0.41 18.61
C ARG A 137 23.54 -1.78 18.20
N GLU A 138 22.90 -2.86 18.66
CA GLU A 138 23.28 -4.21 18.26
C GLU A 138 23.04 -4.45 16.76
N PHE A 139 21.90 -4.00 16.23
CA PHE A 139 21.59 -4.13 14.81
C PHE A 139 22.68 -3.51 13.92
N PHE A 140 23.07 -2.26 14.18
CA PHE A 140 24.09 -1.60 13.36
C PHE A 140 25.50 -2.12 13.60
N ALA A 141 25.82 -2.60 14.80
CA ALA A 141 27.07 -3.32 15.05
C ALA A 141 27.16 -4.61 14.21
N MET A 142 26.02 -5.29 14.02
CA MET A 142 25.94 -6.54 13.26
C MET A 142 25.85 -6.34 11.74
N PHE A 143 25.25 -5.23 11.30
CA PHE A 143 24.98 -4.89 9.90
C PHE A 143 25.47 -3.46 9.58
N PRO A 144 26.79 -3.22 9.60
CA PRO A 144 27.35 -1.88 9.38
C PRO A 144 27.12 -1.34 7.96
N ASP A 145 26.75 -2.19 7.00
CA ASP A 145 26.47 -1.80 5.61
C ASP A 145 25.02 -1.29 5.39
N VAL A 146 24.14 -1.39 6.40
CA VAL A 146 22.82 -0.76 6.34
C VAL A 146 23.00 0.75 6.33
N ALA A 147 22.30 1.45 5.43
CA ALA A 147 22.41 2.91 5.25
C ALA A 147 21.52 3.68 6.24
N GLY A 148 20.38 3.11 6.62
CA GLY A 148 19.46 3.75 7.54
C GLY A 148 18.22 2.92 7.86
N ILE A 149 17.38 3.50 8.70
CA ILE A 149 16.11 2.94 9.14
C ILE A 149 14.99 3.91 8.80
N ILE A 150 13.94 3.36 8.20
CA ILE A 150 12.67 4.04 7.97
C ILE A 150 11.71 3.53 9.04
N VAL A 151 11.18 4.41 9.88
CA VAL A 151 10.30 4.00 10.99
C VAL A 151 8.95 4.66 10.86
N SER A 152 7.89 3.86 10.94
CA SER A 152 6.54 4.35 11.23
C SER A 152 6.31 4.26 12.76
N PRO A 153 6.36 5.36 13.52
CA PRO A 153 6.24 5.30 14.97
C PRO A 153 4.79 5.20 15.42
N GLY A 154 4.51 4.33 16.37
CA GLY A 154 3.24 4.33 17.12
C GLY A 154 2.00 3.98 16.29
N THR A 155 2.14 3.16 15.25
CA THR A 155 1.00 2.70 14.46
C THR A 155 0.19 1.62 15.18
N ARG A 156 -1.03 1.33 14.72
CA ARG A 156 -1.85 0.23 15.30
C ARG A 156 -1.25 -1.16 15.05
N GLU A 157 -0.33 -1.29 14.11
CA GLU A 157 0.37 -2.55 13.81
C GLU A 157 1.65 -2.75 14.63
N SER A 158 2.04 -1.76 15.46
CA SER A 158 3.13 -1.92 16.42
C SER A 158 2.66 -2.73 17.65
N MET A 159 3.58 -3.45 18.30
CA MET A 159 3.25 -4.20 19.53
C MET A 159 2.94 -3.25 20.70
N VAL A 160 3.58 -2.08 20.72
CA VAL A 160 3.29 -0.99 21.65
C VAL A 160 3.13 0.31 20.85
N SER A 161 2.00 0.97 21.05
CA SER A 161 1.64 2.23 20.40
C SER A 161 0.83 3.09 21.36
N PHE A 162 1.10 4.40 21.36
CA PHE A 162 0.25 5.35 22.08
C PHE A 162 -1.13 5.52 21.39
N ALA A 163 -1.16 5.57 20.06
CA ALA A 163 -2.40 5.71 19.28
C ALA A 163 -3.37 4.52 19.41
N ALA A 164 -2.85 3.33 19.75
CA ALA A 164 -3.62 2.12 20.03
C ALA A 164 -3.58 1.71 21.51
N ASN A 165 -3.16 2.61 22.39
CA ASN A 165 -2.88 2.28 23.79
C ASN A 165 -4.14 1.79 24.51
N ARG A 166 -4.03 0.63 25.17
CA ARG A 166 -5.09 0.05 26.02
C ARG A 166 -4.77 0.16 27.51
N CYS A 167 -3.59 0.67 27.86
CA CYS A 167 -3.20 0.88 29.24
C CYS A 167 -3.87 2.14 29.80
N THR A 168 -4.49 2.00 30.97
CA THR A 168 -5.21 3.08 31.65
C THR A 168 -4.54 3.49 32.96
N CYS A 169 -3.25 3.18 33.13
CA CYS A 169 -2.48 3.57 34.32
C CYS A 169 -2.33 5.10 34.41
N GLN A 170 -2.01 5.61 35.60
CA GLN A 170 -1.89 7.05 35.84
C GLN A 170 -0.88 7.70 34.89
N ARG A 171 0.28 7.06 34.66
CA ARG A 171 1.29 7.54 33.70
C ARG A 171 0.71 7.76 32.31
N CYS A 172 -0.04 6.78 31.77
CA CYS A 172 -0.62 6.89 30.44
C CYS A 172 -1.73 7.95 30.35
N ARG A 173 -2.47 8.20 31.43
CA ARG A 173 -3.52 9.25 31.45
C ARG A 173 -2.93 10.65 31.44
N ASP A 174 -1.79 10.82 32.11
CA ASP A 174 -1.13 12.12 32.28
C ASP A 174 -0.06 12.38 31.21
N TYR A 175 0.23 11.39 30.35
CA TYR A 175 1.34 11.49 29.41
C TYR A 175 1.00 12.38 28.22
N ASP A 176 1.94 13.26 27.88
CA ASP A 176 1.87 14.07 26.68
C ASP A 176 2.24 13.23 25.44
N VAL A 177 1.35 13.20 24.46
CA VAL A 177 1.51 12.44 23.21
C VAL A 177 2.71 12.95 22.42
N ASP A 178 2.95 14.26 22.42
CA ASP A 178 4.06 14.86 21.68
C ASP A 178 5.40 14.50 22.33
N GLU A 179 5.44 14.46 23.67
CA GLU A 179 6.59 13.96 24.42
C GLU A 179 6.84 12.46 24.19
N TRP A 180 5.79 11.66 23.95
CA TRP A 180 5.95 10.25 23.62
C TRP A 180 6.65 10.05 22.28
N TYR A 181 6.17 10.74 21.25
CA TYR A 181 6.81 10.70 19.93
C TYR A 181 8.24 11.23 20.01
N ARG A 182 8.46 12.36 20.71
CA ARG A 182 9.81 12.92 20.91
C ARG A 182 10.75 11.94 21.60
N SER A 183 10.30 11.28 22.67
CA SER A 183 11.10 10.30 23.42
C SER A 183 11.46 9.08 22.58
N LEU A 184 10.49 8.54 21.84
CA LEU A 184 10.70 7.41 20.93
C LEU A 184 11.71 7.77 19.85
N LEU A 185 11.49 8.89 19.16
CA LEU A 185 12.37 9.35 18.09
C LEU A 185 13.77 9.71 18.60
N ALA A 186 13.88 10.31 19.79
CA ALA A 186 15.17 10.60 20.41
C ALA A 186 15.94 9.33 20.76
N ALA A 187 15.28 8.29 21.30
CA ALA A 187 15.91 7.01 21.61
C ALA A 187 16.45 6.32 20.35
N MET A 188 15.65 6.27 19.29
CA MET A 188 16.09 5.73 18.00
C MET A 188 17.20 6.57 17.38
N HIS A 189 17.05 7.90 17.36
CA HIS A 189 18.03 8.82 16.78
C HIS A 189 19.40 8.65 17.43
N ARG A 190 19.49 8.56 18.77
CA ARG A 190 20.78 8.35 19.46
C ARG A 190 21.53 7.10 18.98
N ALA A 191 20.82 5.98 18.79
CA ALA A 191 21.43 4.75 18.30
C ALA A 191 21.78 4.81 16.81
N VAL A 192 20.87 5.34 15.99
CA VAL A 192 21.00 5.39 14.53
C VAL A 192 22.08 6.39 14.11
N ASP A 193 22.02 7.62 14.62
CA ASP A 193 23.01 8.68 14.35
C ASP A 193 24.37 8.35 14.98
N GLY A 194 24.39 7.74 16.17
CA GLY A 194 25.62 7.24 16.80
C GLY A 194 26.36 6.18 15.96
N ALA A 195 25.66 5.46 15.08
CA ALA A 195 26.22 4.54 14.11
C ALA A 195 26.52 5.20 12.74
N GLY A 196 26.32 6.52 12.62
CA GLY A 196 26.49 7.29 11.39
C GLY A 196 25.44 6.98 10.32
N LYS A 197 24.24 6.54 10.71
CA LYS A 197 23.17 6.08 9.81
C LYS A 197 22.03 7.07 9.72
N LYS A 198 21.21 6.96 8.68
CA LYS A 198 20.06 7.83 8.46
C LYS A 198 18.85 7.34 9.24
N LEU A 199 18.19 8.24 9.98
CA LEU A 199 16.85 8.01 10.51
C LEU A 199 15.82 8.71 9.62
N ILE A 200 14.89 7.94 9.08
CA ILE A 200 13.78 8.42 8.28
C ILE A 200 12.50 8.13 9.05
N VAL A 201 11.72 9.17 9.35
CA VAL A 201 10.46 9.06 10.07
C VAL A 201 9.33 9.12 9.06
N ARG A 202 8.60 8.01 8.96
CA ARG A 202 7.49 7.85 8.05
C ARG A 202 6.18 8.27 8.69
N ASP A 203 5.42 9.10 7.98
CA ASP A 203 4.07 9.42 8.39
C ASP A 203 3.12 8.23 8.15
N PHE A 204 2.46 7.78 9.20
CA PHE A 204 1.38 6.78 9.09
C PHE A 204 0.16 7.28 9.83
N SER A 205 -0.24 8.51 9.50
CA SER A 205 -1.37 9.21 10.10
C SER A 205 -2.60 9.17 9.19
N TYR A 206 -3.77 9.00 9.80
CA TYR A 206 -5.08 9.17 9.16
C TYR A 206 -5.67 10.58 9.42
N THR A 207 -4.96 11.44 10.15
CA THR A 207 -5.41 12.78 10.51
C THR A 207 -4.35 13.85 10.27
N LYS A 208 -4.81 15.06 9.95
CA LYS A 208 -3.92 16.22 9.79
C LYS A 208 -3.11 16.49 11.06
N ALA A 209 -3.75 16.44 12.23
CA ALA A 209 -3.12 16.76 13.52
C ALA A 209 -1.93 15.83 13.84
N HIS A 210 -2.12 14.51 13.71
CA HIS A 210 -1.05 13.54 13.99
C HIS A 210 0.09 13.61 12.96
N GLN A 211 -0.20 14.01 11.71
CA GLN A 211 0.82 14.19 10.68
C GLN A 211 1.79 15.33 11.05
N TYR A 212 1.26 16.50 11.44
CA TYR A 212 2.10 17.62 11.89
C TYR A 212 2.80 17.35 13.22
N ALA A 213 2.15 16.66 14.17
CA ALA A 213 2.79 16.29 15.44
C ALA A 213 4.05 15.44 15.24
N MET A 214 4.07 14.51 14.27
CA MET A 214 5.26 13.73 13.95
C MET A 214 6.37 14.58 13.33
N VAL A 215 6.03 15.53 12.45
CA VAL A 215 6.99 16.48 11.87
C VAL A 215 7.63 17.34 12.96
N ASP A 216 6.81 17.89 13.87
CA ASP A 216 7.28 18.72 14.97
C ASP A 216 8.14 17.92 15.95
N ALA A 217 7.74 16.68 16.26
CA ALA A 217 8.53 15.78 17.10
C ALA A 217 9.90 15.49 16.48
N ALA A 218 9.96 15.13 15.19
CA ALA A 218 11.21 14.90 14.46
C ALA A 218 12.10 16.15 14.44
N GLY A 219 11.53 17.31 14.11
CA GLY A 219 12.25 18.59 14.09
C GLY A 219 12.79 19.01 15.46
N SER A 220 12.09 18.66 16.54
CA SER A 220 12.56 18.91 17.91
C SER A 220 13.72 18.01 18.34
N VAL A 221 13.89 16.85 17.69
CA VAL A 221 14.97 15.90 17.98
C VAL A 221 16.24 16.25 17.20
N SER A 222 16.15 16.46 15.89
CA SER A 222 17.31 16.74 15.04
C SER A 222 16.92 17.22 13.65
N ASP A 223 17.60 18.26 13.13
CA ASP A 223 17.46 18.74 11.75
C ASP A 223 17.96 17.70 10.71
N ASN A 224 18.71 16.66 11.12
CA ASN A 224 19.23 15.61 10.23
C ASN A 224 18.23 14.46 9.99
N ILE A 225 17.08 14.45 10.65
CA ILE A 225 16.03 13.47 10.39
C ILE A 225 15.37 13.76 9.03
N THR A 226 15.02 12.70 8.30
CA THR A 226 14.24 12.82 7.06
C THR A 226 12.80 12.42 7.32
N MET A 227 11.83 13.20 6.82
CA MET A 227 10.43 12.81 6.82
C MET A 227 10.10 12.05 5.54
N SER A 228 9.48 10.87 5.67
CA SER A 228 8.88 10.15 4.52
C SER A 228 7.37 10.30 4.57
N MET A 229 6.78 10.72 3.46
CA MET A 229 5.34 10.95 3.36
C MET A 229 4.76 10.29 2.12
N LYS A 230 3.53 9.79 2.22
CA LYS A 230 2.82 9.30 1.03
C LYS A 230 2.53 10.42 0.04
N LYS A 231 2.46 10.08 -1.25
CA LYS A 231 2.09 11.02 -2.34
C LYS A 231 0.73 11.68 -2.16
N VAL A 232 -0.10 11.20 -1.25
CA VAL A 232 -1.44 11.70 -0.89
C VAL A 232 -1.53 11.74 0.64
N PRO A 233 -2.39 12.58 1.24
CA PRO A 233 -2.43 12.76 2.70
C PRO A 233 -3.00 11.58 3.48
N HIS A 234 -3.67 10.67 2.78
CA HIS A 234 -4.22 9.44 3.35
C HIS A 234 -3.40 8.24 2.86
N ASP A 235 -3.96 7.03 2.95
CA ASP A 235 -3.37 5.89 2.25
C ASP A 235 -3.28 6.11 0.73
N TYR A 236 -2.67 5.19 -0.03
CA TYR A 236 -2.32 5.34 -1.46
C TYR A 236 -3.49 5.52 -2.47
N TYR A 237 -4.67 5.95 -2.04
CA TYR A 237 -5.83 6.24 -2.89
C TYR A 237 -5.53 7.39 -3.87
N PRO A 238 -5.43 7.13 -5.18
CA PRO A 238 -4.96 8.16 -6.11
C PRO A 238 -5.95 9.31 -6.31
N VAL A 239 -7.22 9.12 -5.94
CA VAL A 239 -8.27 10.15 -6.00
C VAL A 239 -8.13 11.25 -4.93
N PHE A 240 -7.27 11.06 -3.94
CA PHE A 240 -7.02 12.07 -2.88
C PHE A 240 -6.14 13.23 -3.41
N PRO A 241 -6.23 14.42 -2.81
CA PRO A 241 -5.43 15.57 -3.21
C PRO A 241 -3.92 15.35 -2.92
N ASP A 242 -3.09 16.33 -3.26
CA ASP A 242 -1.68 16.32 -2.84
C ASP A 242 -1.56 16.29 -1.31
N ASN A 243 -0.53 15.62 -0.80
CA ASN A 243 -0.24 15.61 0.63
C ASN A 243 0.21 17.02 1.06
N PRO A 244 -0.52 17.69 1.98
CA PRO A 244 -0.22 19.05 2.37
C PRO A 244 0.98 19.14 3.32
N ALA A 245 1.46 18.04 3.91
CA ALA A 245 2.67 18.07 4.73
C ALA A 245 3.95 18.21 3.88
N ILE A 246 3.92 17.77 2.61
CA ILE A 246 5.05 17.95 1.70
C ILE A 246 5.23 19.45 1.41
N GLY A 247 6.43 19.95 1.66
CA GLY A 247 6.81 21.36 1.64
C GLY A 247 6.66 22.06 2.99
N ASN A 248 6.10 21.39 4.00
CA ASN A 248 5.81 21.95 5.32
C ASN A 248 6.53 21.19 6.46
N CYS A 249 7.71 20.63 6.20
CA CYS A 249 8.54 19.93 7.19
C CYS A 249 9.66 20.79 7.80
N GLY A 250 9.61 22.12 7.66
CA GLY A 250 10.64 23.01 8.18
C GLY A 250 11.99 22.76 7.50
N LYS A 251 13.01 22.42 8.30
CA LYS A 251 14.38 22.14 7.82
C LYS A 251 14.64 20.66 7.49
N LEU A 252 13.71 19.77 7.84
CA LEU A 252 13.88 18.35 7.64
C LEU A 252 13.92 18.01 6.14
N ASN A 253 14.74 17.03 5.78
CA ASN A 253 14.70 16.45 4.45
C ASN A 253 13.36 15.73 4.23
N GLN A 254 12.91 15.60 2.98
CA GLN A 254 11.59 15.07 2.66
C GLN A 254 11.66 14.04 1.55
N TRP A 255 11.14 12.84 1.81
CA TRP A 255 10.96 11.76 0.84
C TRP A 255 9.47 11.53 0.58
N VAL A 256 9.14 11.07 -0.63
CA VAL A 256 7.75 10.83 -1.05
C VAL A 256 7.54 9.40 -1.53
N GLU A 257 6.54 8.73 -0.95
CA GLU A 257 6.19 7.34 -1.29
C GLU A 257 5.13 7.26 -2.37
N PHE A 258 5.38 6.41 -3.36
CA PHE A 258 4.49 6.10 -4.47
C PHE A 258 4.23 4.59 -4.54
N ASP A 259 2.97 4.20 -4.50
CA ASP A 259 2.55 2.85 -4.90
C ASP A 259 2.60 2.72 -6.43
N THR A 260 3.37 1.76 -6.91
CA THR A 260 3.50 1.44 -8.34
C THR A 260 2.74 0.18 -8.75
N TRP A 261 2.31 -0.63 -7.78
CA TRP A 261 1.66 -1.91 -8.04
C TRP A 261 0.14 -1.79 -8.18
N GLY A 262 -0.49 -1.00 -7.31
CA GLY A 262 -1.94 -0.81 -7.32
C GLY A 262 -2.67 -1.40 -6.11
N GLN A 263 -2.11 -1.25 -4.91
CA GLN A 263 -2.71 -1.67 -3.63
C GLN A 263 -4.19 -1.27 -3.51
N PHE A 264 -4.55 -0.08 -4.00
CA PHE A 264 -5.93 0.45 -3.98
C PHE A 264 -6.48 0.83 -5.36
N PHE A 265 -5.87 0.31 -6.42
CA PHE A 265 -6.27 0.58 -7.81
C PHE A 265 -5.96 -0.62 -8.72
N GLY A 266 -6.43 -1.81 -8.33
CA GLY A 266 -6.52 -2.98 -9.20
C GLY A 266 -5.54 -4.13 -8.92
N LEU A 267 -4.66 -4.01 -7.91
CA LEU A 267 -3.69 -5.02 -7.45
C LEU A 267 -2.84 -5.64 -8.58
N GLY A 268 -2.57 -4.88 -9.63
CA GLY A 268 -1.91 -5.37 -10.86
C GLY A 268 -2.70 -6.40 -11.66
N VAL A 269 -3.85 -6.89 -11.17
CA VAL A 269 -4.77 -7.80 -11.87
C VAL A 269 -5.53 -7.05 -12.94
N PHE A 270 -6.12 -5.89 -12.59
CA PHE A 270 -6.65 -4.96 -13.57
C PHE A 270 -5.62 -3.87 -13.83
N PRO A 271 -5.13 -3.75 -15.08
CA PRO A 271 -3.95 -2.95 -15.37
C PRO A 271 -4.35 -1.48 -15.44
N CYS A 272 -3.51 -0.53 -15.03
CA CYS A 272 -3.77 0.90 -15.28
C CYS A 272 -2.49 1.74 -15.19
N SER A 273 -2.51 2.88 -15.90
CA SER A 273 -1.46 3.89 -15.75
C SER A 273 -1.86 4.91 -14.69
N VAL A 274 -1.05 5.03 -13.65
CA VAL A 274 -1.01 6.20 -12.77
C VAL A 274 0.23 7.06 -13.06
N SER A 275 0.96 6.76 -14.13
CA SER A 275 2.24 7.40 -14.49
C SER A 275 2.08 8.89 -14.78
N GLU A 276 0.98 9.28 -15.43
CA GLU A 276 0.68 10.69 -15.70
C GLU A 276 0.42 11.49 -14.41
N ASP A 277 -0.29 10.90 -13.44
CA ASP A 277 -0.49 11.48 -12.09
C ASP A 277 0.85 11.56 -11.34
N MET A 278 1.66 10.49 -11.40
CA MET A 278 3.00 10.45 -10.80
C MET A 278 3.88 11.57 -11.33
N ARG A 279 3.94 11.78 -12.65
CA ARG A 279 4.71 12.87 -13.26
C ARG A 279 4.32 14.24 -12.70
N GLY A 280 3.01 14.53 -12.70
CA GLY A 280 2.51 15.80 -12.19
C GLY A 280 2.85 16.00 -10.70
N ARG A 281 2.71 14.96 -9.88
CA ARG A 281 3.00 15.03 -8.44
C ARG A 281 4.49 15.13 -8.15
N MET A 282 5.33 14.37 -8.83
CA MET A 282 6.78 14.44 -8.70
C MET A 282 7.28 15.86 -9.01
N GLN A 283 6.83 16.48 -10.10
CA GLN A 283 7.20 17.88 -10.37
C GLN A 283 6.80 18.81 -9.21
N ARG A 284 5.53 18.76 -8.77
CA ARG A 284 5.05 19.62 -7.68
C ARG A 284 5.74 19.36 -6.34
N TYR A 285 6.12 18.13 -6.04
CA TYR A 285 6.81 17.79 -4.80
C TYR A 285 8.28 18.15 -4.83
N LEU A 286 8.94 18.03 -5.98
CA LEU A 286 10.28 18.56 -6.18
C LEU A 286 10.30 20.08 -5.96
N ASP A 287 9.34 20.81 -6.53
CA ASP A 287 9.20 22.26 -6.35
C ASP A 287 8.96 22.67 -4.89
N LYS A 288 8.37 21.75 -4.09
CA LYS A 288 8.17 21.89 -2.64
C LYS A 288 9.37 21.45 -1.80
N GLY A 289 10.48 21.05 -2.42
CA GLY A 289 11.72 20.70 -1.74
C GLY A 289 11.84 19.23 -1.32
N ALA A 290 11.01 18.34 -1.86
CA ALA A 290 11.23 16.90 -1.68
C ALA A 290 12.52 16.46 -2.39
N THR A 291 13.37 15.71 -1.69
CA THR A 291 14.70 15.30 -2.17
C THR A 291 14.78 13.82 -2.51
N GLY A 292 13.82 13.02 -2.07
CA GLY A 292 13.78 11.60 -2.35
C GLY A 292 12.41 11.04 -2.69
N ILE A 293 12.42 9.86 -3.32
CA ILE A 293 11.22 9.08 -3.67
C ILE A 293 11.41 7.61 -3.33
N MET A 294 10.30 6.99 -2.95
CA MET A 294 10.20 5.56 -2.67
C MET A 294 9.16 4.95 -3.60
N LEU A 295 9.55 3.91 -4.33
CA LEU A 295 8.70 3.20 -5.28
C LEU A 295 8.35 1.84 -4.71
N ARG A 296 7.13 1.73 -4.20
CA ARG A 296 6.61 0.51 -3.59
C ARG A 296 6.10 -0.45 -4.64
N THR A 297 6.54 -1.70 -4.53
CA THR A 297 6.35 -2.73 -5.57
C THR A 297 5.30 -3.78 -5.24
N ASP A 298 4.85 -3.88 -3.98
CA ASP A 298 3.87 -4.86 -3.52
C ASP A 298 3.22 -4.45 -2.18
N TRP A 299 2.43 -5.35 -1.59
CA TRP A 299 1.68 -5.16 -0.35
C TRP A 299 1.93 -6.32 0.62
N GLU A 300 2.13 -6.04 1.91
CA GLU A 300 2.47 -7.06 2.93
C GLU A 300 1.41 -8.14 3.10
N ASN A 301 0.15 -7.81 2.81
CA ASN A 301 -0.96 -8.72 2.97
C ASN A 301 -1.14 -9.67 1.78
N MET A 302 -0.39 -9.47 0.70
CA MET A 302 -0.50 -10.25 -0.53
C MET A 302 0.76 -11.09 -0.74
N THR A 303 0.58 -12.33 -1.16
CA THR A 303 1.70 -13.23 -1.46
C THR A 303 1.83 -13.43 -2.96
N GLN A 304 3.01 -13.83 -3.42
CA GLN A 304 3.26 -14.24 -4.81
C GLN A 304 2.74 -13.26 -5.88
N SER A 305 2.75 -11.96 -5.59
CA SER A 305 2.35 -10.90 -6.52
C SER A 305 3.19 -9.65 -6.26
N SER A 306 3.52 -8.93 -7.32
CA SER A 306 4.19 -7.63 -7.27
C SER A 306 4.00 -6.89 -8.60
N VAL A 307 4.50 -5.66 -8.69
CA VAL A 307 4.50 -4.88 -9.92
C VAL A 307 5.22 -5.58 -11.09
N PHE A 308 6.16 -6.49 -10.79
CA PHE A 308 6.94 -7.22 -11.78
C PHE A 308 6.17 -8.34 -12.50
N CYS A 309 4.96 -8.69 -12.06
CA CYS A 309 4.14 -9.74 -12.69
C CYS A 309 2.94 -9.21 -13.46
N GLY A 310 2.80 -7.91 -13.66
CA GLY A 310 1.65 -7.32 -14.35
C GLY A 310 2.00 -6.13 -15.23
N PHE A 311 1.00 -5.60 -15.93
CA PHE A 311 1.17 -4.45 -16.82
C PHE A 311 1.48 -3.16 -16.07
N ASN A 312 1.17 -3.10 -14.77
CA ASN A 312 1.52 -1.98 -13.90
C ASN A 312 3.03 -1.80 -13.72
N MET A 313 3.87 -2.69 -14.26
CA MET A 313 5.30 -2.43 -14.49
C MET A 313 5.56 -1.09 -15.19
N LEU A 314 4.61 -0.60 -16.00
CA LEU A 314 4.62 0.76 -16.53
C LEU A 314 4.83 1.82 -15.43
N ASN A 315 4.12 1.71 -14.30
CA ASN A 315 4.17 2.71 -13.23
C ASN A 315 5.52 2.68 -12.50
N LEU A 316 6.14 1.50 -12.34
CA LEU A 316 7.48 1.39 -11.74
C LEU A 316 8.55 1.98 -12.68
N ILE A 317 8.47 1.68 -13.98
CA ILE A 317 9.35 2.27 -15.00
C ILE A 317 9.19 3.79 -15.02
N ALA A 318 7.95 4.28 -15.04
CA ALA A 318 7.64 5.70 -14.98
C ALA A 318 8.24 6.35 -13.73
N GLY A 319 7.99 5.78 -12.55
CA GLY A 319 8.54 6.30 -11.29
C GLY A 319 10.06 6.37 -11.29
N ALA A 320 10.74 5.36 -11.85
CA ALA A 320 12.19 5.34 -11.95
C ALA A 320 12.74 6.38 -12.92
N MET A 321 12.12 6.54 -14.10
CA MET A 321 12.56 7.50 -15.11
C MET A 321 12.24 8.95 -14.72
N ILE A 322 11.02 9.22 -14.24
CA ILE A 322 10.58 10.56 -13.84
C ILE A 322 11.31 11.04 -12.59
N SER A 323 11.65 10.15 -11.66
CA SER A 323 12.49 10.55 -10.52
C SER A 323 13.93 10.89 -10.92
N PHE A 324 14.40 10.35 -12.05
CA PHE A 324 15.66 10.77 -12.65
C PHE A 324 15.54 12.13 -13.32
N ASP A 325 14.53 12.34 -14.14
CA ASP A 325 14.21 13.62 -14.75
C ASP A 325 12.71 13.86 -14.74
N VAL A 326 12.24 14.82 -13.94
CA VAL A 326 10.81 15.14 -13.83
C VAL A 326 10.19 15.63 -15.13
N ASN A 327 11.02 16.05 -16.10
CA ASN A 327 10.61 16.46 -17.43
C ASN A 327 10.60 15.30 -18.44
N THR A 328 10.83 14.05 -18.01
CA THR A 328 10.80 12.87 -18.87
C THR A 328 9.49 12.83 -19.67
N ASP A 329 9.63 12.69 -20.99
CA ASP A 329 8.49 12.52 -21.88
C ASP A 329 7.76 11.21 -21.58
N MET A 330 6.43 11.26 -21.56
CA MET A 330 5.63 10.05 -21.41
C MET A 330 5.85 9.09 -22.58
N ASP A 331 6.16 9.58 -23.78
CA ASP A 331 6.49 8.71 -24.91
C ASP A 331 7.69 7.81 -24.61
N ALA A 332 8.74 8.38 -24.03
CA ALA A 332 9.92 7.62 -23.61
C ALA A 332 9.59 6.60 -22.50
N VAL A 333 8.69 6.94 -21.58
CA VAL A 333 8.23 6.02 -20.52
C VAL A 333 7.49 4.82 -21.12
N TYR A 334 6.55 5.07 -22.03
CA TYR A 334 5.80 3.99 -22.69
C TYR A 334 6.72 3.13 -23.55
N ASP A 335 7.65 3.74 -24.30
CA ASP A 335 8.64 2.99 -25.09
C ASP A 335 9.52 2.09 -24.21
N ALA A 336 10.01 2.60 -23.08
CA ALA A 336 10.77 1.80 -22.12
C ALA A 336 9.95 0.62 -21.57
N TRP A 337 8.65 0.80 -21.34
CA TRP A 337 7.75 -0.27 -20.92
C TRP A 337 7.52 -1.31 -22.02
N PHE A 338 7.32 -0.90 -23.27
CA PHE A 338 7.20 -1.81 -24.41
C PHE A 338 8.47 -2.62 -24.66
N ASP A 339 9.65 -2.00 -24.45
CA ASP A 339 10.94 -2.64 -24.59
C ASP A 339 11.27 -3.58 -23.42
N HIS A 340 10.76 -3.28 -22.22
CA HIS A 340 10.78 -4.18 -21.06
C HIS A 340 9.93 -5.43 -21.33
N GLY A 341 8.75 -5.23 -21.91
CA GLY A 341 7.83 -6.27 -22.33
C GLY A 341 6.76 -6.60 -21.29
N LEU A 342 5.65 -7.13 -21.79
CA LEU A 342 4.45 -7.44 -21.03
C LEU A 342 4.49 -8.86 -20.45
N VAL A 343 3.95 -9.02 -19.25
CA VAL A 343 3.79 -10.31 -18.56
C VAL A 343 2.37 -10.44 -18.01
N SER A 344 1.97 -11.65 -17.63
CA SER A 344 0.60 -11.95 -17.20
C SER A 344 0.50 -12.02 -15.67
N PRO A 345 -0.40 -11.23 -15.03
CA PRO A 345 -0.67 -11.33 -13.60
C PRO A 345 -1.53 -12.55 -13.25
N LEU A 346 -2.00 -13.30 -14.26
CA LEU A 346 -2.64 -14.59 -14.04
C LEU A 346 -1.64 -15.65 -13.56
N ILE A 347 -0.33 -15.42 -13.72
CA ILE A 347 0.73 -16.33 -13.29
C ILE A 347 1.33 -15.79 -11.99
N PRO A 348 1.45 -16.61 -10.92
CA PRO A 348 2.08 -16.18 -9.67
C PRO A 348 3.50 -15.66 -9.88
N ASP A 349 3.87 -14.63 -9.14
CA ASP A 349 5.14 -13.92 -9.31
C ASP A 349 6.39 -14.80 -9.06
N SER A 350 6.22 -15.92 -8.36
CA SER A 350 7.29 -16.89 -8.14
C SER A 350 7.71 -17.66 -9.41
N TYR A 351 6.96 -17.54 -10.51
CA TYR A 351 7.32 -18.11 -11.80
C TYR A 351 7.97 -17.07 -12.71
N SER A 352 9.12 -17.43 -13.29
CA SER A 352 9.70 -16.63 -14.37
C SER A 352 8.80 -16.64 -15.59
N GLN A 353 8.62 -15.47 -16.20
CA GLN A 353 7.88 -15.30 -17.45
C GLN A 353 8.82 -14.75 -18.51
N ILE A 354 8.58 -15.12 -19.77
CA ILE A 354 9.26 -14.51 -20.93
C ILE A 354 8.47 -13.24 -21.29
N PRO A 355 9.03 -12.03 -21.12
CA PRO A 355 8.32 -10.80 -21.43
C PRO A 355 7.97 -10.69 -22.92
N CYS A 356 6.75 -10.26 -23.21
CA CYS A 356 6.28 -9.99 -24.57
C CYS A 356 6.58 -8.54 -24.95
N LYS A 357 7.69 -8.31 -25.66
CA LYS A 357 8.01 -6.97 -26.17
C LYS A 357 6.99 -6.54 -27.23
N ILE A 358 6.65 -5.25 -27.25
CA ILE A 358 5.71 -4.68 -28.22
C ILE A 358 6.48 -3.83 -29.23
N THR A 359 6.61 -4.33 -30.46
CA THR A 359 7.41 -3.69 -31.52
C THR A 359 6.58 -2.96 -32.56
N GLU A 360 5.32 -3.39 -32.77
CA GLU A 360 4.43 -2.82 -33.78
C GLU A 360 3.74 -1.54 -33.30
N GLY A 361 3.77 -0.47 -34.12
CA GLY A 361 3.23 0.84 -33.75
C GLY A 361 1.74 0.82 -33.35
N LYS A 362 0.91 0.10 -34.11
CA LYS A 362 -0.53 -0.05 -33.82
C LYS A 362 -0.82 -0.71 -32.47
N ASP A 363 0.02 -1.67 -32.07
CA ASP A 363 -0.15 -2.40 -30.81
C ASP A 363 0.32 -1.50 -29.65
N ARG A 364 1.39 -0.71 -29.84
CA ARG A 364 1.83 0.29 -28.87
C ARG A 364 0.74 1.33 -28.56
N GLU A 365 0.07 1.85 -29.60
CA GLU A 365 -1.06 2.77 -29.44
C GLU A 365 -2.20 2.12 -28.63
N LEU A 366 -2.60 0.89 -28.99
CA LEU A 366 -3.62 0.13 -28.27
C LEU A 366 -3.28 -0.02 -26.78
N PHE A 367 -2.07 -0.49 -26.45
CA PHE A 367 -1.69 -0.76 -25.06
C PHE A 367 -1.61 0.53 -24.25
N ARG A 368 -1.14 1.63 -24.84
CA ARG A 368 -1.17 2.95 -24.19
C ARG A 368 -2.60 3.40 -23.89
N GLU A 369 -3.47 3.39 -24.90
CA GLU A 369 -4.87 3.80 -24.74
C GLU A 369 -5.58 2.92 -23.70
N MET A 370 -5.33 1.61 -23.70
CA MET A 370 -5.84 0.70 -22.70
C MET A 370 -5.39 1.09 -21.30
N MET A 371 -4.09 1.30 -21.05
CA MET A 371 -3.59 1.63 -19.71
C MET A 371 -4.23 2.92 -19.16
N GLN A 372 -4.42 3.92 -20.02
CA GLN A 372 -5.07 5.19 -19.68
C GLN A 372 -6.58 5.01 -19.42
N LEU A 373 -7.27 4.27 -20.29
CA LEU A 373 -8.69 3.98 -20.13
C LEU A 373 -8.97 3.18 -18.86
N CYS A 374 -8.15 2.18 -18.56
CA CYS A 374 -8.30 1.38 -17.36
C CYS A 374 -8.16 2.17 -16.07
N TRP A 375 -7.31 3.21 -16.04
CA TRP A 375 -7.28 4.15 -14.91
C TRP A 375 -8.64 4.83 -14.74
N LYS A 376 -9.25 5.32 -15.83
CA LYS A 376 -10.59 5.94 -15.79
C LYS A 376 -11.69 4.98 -15.36
N ILE A 377 -11.59 3.72 -15.77
CA ILE A 377 -12.49 2.66 -15.33
C ILE A 377 -12.38 2.46 -13.81
N LEU A 378 -11.17 2.34 -13.24
CA LEU A 378 -10.97 2.16 -11.80
C LEU A 378 -11.34 3.41 -11.00
N GLU A 379 -10.96 4.59 -11.48
CA GLU A 379 -11.27 5.88 -10.86
C GLU A 379 -12.78 6.02 -10.59
N LYS A 380 -13.63 5.67 -11.56
CA LYS A 380 -15.09 5.74 -11.42
C LYS A 380 -15.72 4.45 -10.89
N GLY A 381 -15.06 3.32 -11.15
CA GLY A 381 -15.57 1.99 -10.87
C GLY A 381 -15.49 1.60 -9.39
N ILE A 382 -14.35 1.85 -8.75
CA ILE A 382 -14.08 1.42 -7.36
C ILE A 382 -14.01 2.60 -6.35
N HIS A 383 -14.29 3.81 -6.82
CA HIS A 383 -14.51 5.02 -6.02
C HIS A 383 -15.84 5.66 -6.43
N VAL A 384 -16.43 6.50 -5.60
CA VAL A 384 -17.66 7.22 -5.95
C VAL A 384 -17.55 8.68 -5.56
N ARG A 385 -17.67 9.60 -6.53
CA ARG A 385 -17.57 11.05 -6.28
C ARG A 385 -16.26 11.41 -5.55
N GLY A 386 -15.18 10.71 -5.89
CA GLY A 386 -13.87 10.79 -5.24
C GLY A 386 -13.73 10.00 -3.93
N HIS A 387 -14.78 9.46 -3.33
CA HIS A 387 -14.68 8.69 -2.08
C HIS A 387 -14.28 7.24 -2.35
N VAL A 388 -13.51 6.66 -1.44
CA VAL A 388 -13.14 5.24 -1.50
C VAL A 388 -14.42 4.41 -1.43
N PHE A 389 -14.68 3.57 -2.44
CA PHE A 389 -15.82 2.66 -2.47
C PHE A 389 -15.34 1.25 -2.79
N ASN A 390 -14.42 0.74 -1.97
CA ASN A 390 -13.92 -0.61 -2.02
C ASN A 390 -13.27 -0.99 -0.68
N ARG A 391 -13.04 -2.29 -0.48
CA ARG A 391 -12.25 -2.82 0.64
C ARG A 391 -10.97 -3.44 0.09
N ASN A 392 -9.91 -2.65 -0.03
CA ASN A 392 -8.62 -3.09 -0.57
C ASN A 392 -8.76 -3.67 -1.99
N CYS A 393 -9.41 -2.93 -2.90
CA CYS A 393 -9.81 -3.39 -4.23
C CYS A 393 -10.87 -4.50 -4.26
N GLN A 394 -11.36 -5.04 -3.15
CA GLN A 394 -12.51 -5.94 -3.19
C GLN A 394 -13.82 -5.17 -3.11
N ILE A 395 -14.85 -5.78 -3.69
CA ILE A 395 -16.25 -5.52 -3.34
C ILE A 395 -16.51 -5.75 -1.84
N PHE A 396 -17.55 -5.15 -1.31
CA PHE A 396 -17.91 -5.29 0.09
C PHE A 396 -18.48 -6.69 0.39
N ASP A 397 -18.38 -7.11 1.64
CA ASP A 397 -19.01 -8.33 2.14
C ASP A 397 -20.09 -8.04 3.18
N ARG A 398 -20.22 -6.76 3.57
CA ARG A 398 -21.16 -6.22 4.53
C ARG A 398 -21.56 -4.81 4.15
N TYR A 399 -22.82 -4.47 4.40
CA TYR A 399 -23.41 -3.18 4.09
C TYR A 399 -22.83 -2.07 4.96
N ASP A 400 -22.66 -2.31 6.27
CA ASP A 400 -22.19 -1.31 7.24
C ASP A 400 -20.82 -0.70 6.87
N LEU A 401 -19.97 -1.49 6.22
CA LEU A 401 -18.65 -1.07 5.78
C LEU A 401 -18.70 0.00 4.68
N THR A 402 -19.75 0.08 3.87
CA THR A 402 -19.79 0.94 2.67
C THR A 402 -19.64 2.42 3.02
N TYR A 403 -20.60 2.99 3.76
CA TYR A 403 -20.55 4.37 4.24
C TYR A 403 -19.45 4.58 5.29
N ASN A 404 -19.14 3.57 6.10
CA ASN A 404 -18.06 3.66 7.07
C ASN A 404 -16.70 3.89 6.36
N ILE A 405 -16.42 3.15 5.30
CA ILE A 405 -15.22 3.35 4.46
C ILE A 405 -15.24 4.73 3.79
N MET A 406 -16.35 5.12 3.14
CA MET A 406 -16.45 6.40 2.42
C MET A 406 -16.30 7.64 3.32
N THR A 407 -16.94 7.62 4.50
CA THR A 407 -17.20 8.84 5.29
C THR A 407 -16.58 8.84 6.68
N VAL A 408 -16.08 7.70 7.17
CA VAL A 408 -15.48 7.58 8.51
C VAL A 408 -14.01 7.16 8.41
N PHE A 409 -13.70 5.93 7.96
CA PHE A 409 -12.32 5.41 7.92
C PHE A 409 -11.44 6.13 6.89
N HIS A 410 -11.97 6.35 5.68
CA HIS A 410 -11.26 7.06 4.61
C HIS A 410 -11.98 8.35 4.24
N SER A 411 -12.48 9.04 5.27
CA SER A 411 -13.15 10.32 5.11
C SER A 411 -12.25 11.34 4.41
N ARG A 412 -12.81 12.01 3.41
CA ARG A 412 -12.15 13.11 2.71
C ARG A 412 -12.33 14.46 3.40
N ASP A 413 -13.22 14.57 4.38
CA ASP A 413 -13.63 15.86 4.95
C ASP A 413 -12.49 16.64 5.59
N GLN A 414 -11.45 15.95 6.09
CA GLN A 414 -10.25 16.59 6.65
C GLN A 414 -9.39 17.28 5.59
N TRP A 415 -9.52 16.87 4.33
CA TRP A 415 -8.72 17.36 3.20
C TRP A 415 -9.53 18.26 2.27
N GLU A 416 -10.82 17.96 2.14
CA GLU A 416 -11.81 18.67 1.34
C GLU A 416 -13.07 18.88 2.19
N PRO A 417 -13.22 20.03 2.87
CA PRO A 417 -14.36 20.27 3.76
C PRO A 417 -15.71 20.06 3.08
N ASN A 418 -16.62 19.34 3.73
CA ASN A 418 -17.94 18.93 3.22
C ASN A 418 -17.91 17.96 2.04
N ALA A 419 -16.80 17.26 1.81
CA ALA A 419 -16.70 16.20 0.82
C ALA A 419 -17.80 15.15 0.97
N SER A 420 -18.10 14.73 2.21
CA SER A 420 -19.10 13.68 2.52
C SER A 420 -20.51 14.02 2.04
N LYS A 421 -20.88 15.30 1.96
CA LYS A 421 -22.18 15.74 1.41
C LYS A 421 -22.41 15.28 -0.03
N ARG A 422 -21.33 15.01 -0.79
CA ARG A 422 -21.40 14.55 -2.18
C ARG A 422 -21.91 13.12 -2.32
N VAL A 423 -21.90 12.32 -1.24
CA VAL A 423 -22.29 10.91 -1.23
C VAL A 423 -23.48 10.62 -0.31
N GLU A 424 -24.09 11.64 0.29
CA GLU A 424 -25.37 11.47 1.00
C GLU A 424 -26.44 10.92 0.05
N PRO A 425 -27.33 10.00 0.49
CA PRO A 425 -28.30 9.32 -0.37
C PRO A 425 -29.53 10.20 -0.67
N THR A 426 -29.30 11.40 -1.23
CA THR A 426 -30.34 12.35 -1.60
C THR A 426 -30.88 12.06 -3.00
N GLY A 427 -32.06 12.59 -3.32
CA GLY A 427 -32.64 12.49 -4.67
C GLY A 427 -31.77 13.10 -5.76
N GLU A 428 -30.90 14.05 -5.42
CA GLU A 428 -29.93 14.66 -6.32
C GLU A 428 -28.66 13.80 -6.48
N ASN A 429 -28.09 13.31 -5.37
CA ASN A 429 -26.83 12.59 -5.40
C ASN A 429 -26.97 11.16 -5.96
N ILE A 430 -28.07 10.46 -5.66
CA ILE A 430 -28.24 9.06 -6.07
C ILE A 430 -28.10 8.87 -7.60
N PRO A 431 -28.81 9.64 -8.46
CA PRO A 431 -28.65 9.52 -9.90
C PRO A 431 -27.22 9.78 -10.38
N VAL A 432 -26.52 10.75 -9.77
CA VAL A 432 -25.14 11.10 -10.15
C VAL A 432 -24.17 9.96 -9.78
N MET A 433 -24.31 9.38 -8.60
CA MET A 433 -23.48 8.26 -8.16
C MET A 433 -23.69 7.02 -9.04
N ILE A 434 -24.94 6.74 -9.43
CA ILE A 434 -25.25 5.62 -10.34
C ILE A 434 -24.69 5.88 -11.74
N ALA A 435 -24.87 7.09 -12.28
CA ALA A 435 -24.34 7.47 -13.59
C ALA A 435 -22.81 7.33 -13.67
N GLU A 436 -22.10 7.67 -12.59
CA GLU A 436 -20.64 7.49 -12.51
C GLU A 436 -20.24 6.01 -12.67
N LYS A 437 -20.99 5.07 -12.08
CA LYS A 437 -20.77 3.61 -12.27
C LYS A 437 -21.19 3.13 -13.64
N ASP A 438 -22.28 3.65 -14.18
CA ASP A 438 -22.72 3.35 -15.55
C ASP A 438 -21.66 3.74 -16.57
N GLU A 439 -21.05 4.92 -16.41
CA GLU A 439 -19.93 5.37 -17.24
C GLU A 439 -18.72 4.43 -17.12
N ALA A 440 -18.35 4.02 -15.90
CA ALA A 440 -17.25 3.07 -15.67
C ALA A 440 -17.51 1.74 -16.38
N LEU A 441 -18.73 1.20 -16.26
CA LEU A 441 -19.11 -0.07 -16.88
C LEU A 441 -19.15 0.05 -18.42
N ALA A 442 -19.63 1.17 -18.95
CA ALA A 442 -19.61 1.44 -20.39
C ALA A 442 -18.17 1.51 -20.92
N MET A 443 -17.26 2.17 -20.19
CA MET A 443 -15.83 2.20 -20.52
C MET A 443 -15.20 0.80 -20.47
N ALA A 444 -15.54 -0.03 -19.47
CA ALA A 444 -15.04 -1.40 -19.39
C ALA A 444 -15.53 -2.27 -20.57
N ARG A 445 -16.79 -2.10 -21.00
CA ARG A 445 -17.32 -2.78 -22.19
C ARG A 445 -16.66 -2.28 -23.48
N LYS A 446 -16.42 -0.98 -23.59
CA LYS A 446 -15.64 -0.41 -24.70
C LYS A 446 -14.23 -1.01 -24.75
N LEU A 447 -13.57 -1.16 -23.60
CA LEU A 447 -12.25 -1.77 -23.51
C LEU A 447 -12.27 -3.22 -24.03
N ARG A 448 -13.25 -4.03 -23.63
CA ARG A 448 -13.45 -5.38 -24.17
C ARG A 448 -13.53 -5.37 -25.70
N ASP A 449 -14.35 -4.48 -26.25
CA ASP A 449 -14.55 -4.37 -27.69
C ASP A 449 -13.26 -3.92 -28.41
N MET A 450 -12.49 -3.00 -27.81
CA MET A 450 -11.16 -2.58 -28.29
C MET A 450 -10.17 -3.75 -28.33
N ILE A 451 -10.09 -4.55 -27.26
CA ILE A 451 -9.21 -5.73 -27.19
C ILE A 451 -9.58 -6.75 -28.27
N ALA A 452 -10.87 -7.04 -28.41
CA ALA A 452 -11.37 -8.00 -29.40
C ALA A 452 -11.08 -7.54 -30.84
N ALA A 453 -11.30 -6.26 -31.14
CA ALA A 453 -11.10 -5.70 -32.47
C ALA A 453 -9.62 -5.63 -32.88
N ALA A 454 -8.72 -5.30 -31.95
CA ALA A 454 -7.31 -5.06 -32.29
C ALA A 454 -6.53 -6.35 -32.59
N SER A 455 -6.86 -7.46 -31.93
CA SER A 455 -6.17 -8.76 -32.08
C SER A 455 -4.63 -8.62 -32.10
N PRO A 456 -4.03 -8.09 -31.01
CA PRO A 456 -2.61 -7.69 -31.01
C PRO A 456 -1.67 -8.89 -31.16
N GLY A 457 -0.49 -8.64 -31.74
CA GLY A 457 0.55 -9.63 -31.98
C GLY A 457 1.34 -10.01 -30.73
N VAL A 458 0.69 -10.66 -29.76
CA VAL A 458 1.26 -10.99 -28.45
C VAL A 458 1.45 -12.49 -28.21
N ASN A 459 2.28 -12.84 -27.22
CA ASN A 459 2.46 -14.23 -26.82
C ASN A 459 1.21 -14.80 -26.11
N HIS A 460 1.19 -16.12 -25.93
CA HIS A 460 0.05 -16.83 -25.36
C HIS A 460 -0.37 -16.31 -23.97
N ASN A 461 0.57 -16.10 -23.05
CA ASN A 461 0.25 -15.68 -21.68
C ASN A 461 -0.39 -14.28 -21.65
N VAL A 462 0.11 -13.36 -22.46
CA VAL A 462 -0.43 -12.01 -22.60
C VAL A 462 -1.79 -12.04 -23.29
N LYS A 463 -1.97 -12.87 -24.33
CA LYS A 463 -3.27 -13.07 -24.97
C LYS A 463 -4.33 -13.57 -23.99
N THR A 464 -4.03 -14.62 -23.22
CA THR A 464 -4.94 -15.18 -22.21
C THR A 464 -5.29 -14.13 -21.15
N TYR A 465 -4.33 -13.27 -20.77
CA TYR A 465 -4.62 -12.18 -19.86
C TYR A 465 -5.54 -11.12 -20.46
N LEU A 466 -5.35 -10.74 -21.72
CA LEU A 466 -6.24 -9.81 -22.41
C LEU A 466 -7.66 -10.36 -22.52
N GLU A 467 -7.82 -11.66 -22.81
CA GLU A 467 -9.12 -12.34 -22.80
C GLU A 467 -9.77 -12.29 -21.39
N PHE A 468 -8.98 -12.50 -20.33
CA PHE A 468 -9.46 -12.32 -18.95
C PHE A 468 -9.89 -10.87 -18.68
N VAL A 469 -9.09 -9.87 -19.07
CA VAL A 469 -9.42 -8.45 -18.86
C VAL A 469 -10.72 -8.08 -19.59
N ALA A 470 -10.91 -8.58 -20.81
CA ALA A 470 -12.08 -8.32 -21.63
C ALA A 470 -13.40 -8.73 -20.92
N GLU A 471 -13.39 -9.84 -20.18
CA GLU A 471 -14.61 -10.34 -19.51
C GLU A 471 -14.65 -10.04 -18.01
N GLY A 472 -13.51 -10.17 -17.34
CA GLY A 472 -13.36 -9.97 -15.90
C GLY A 472 -13.47 -8.52 -15.47
N PHE A 473 -12.97 -7.57 -16.25
CA PHE A 473 -13.00 -6.16 -15.86
C PHE A 473 -14.42 -5.57 -15.90
N PRO A 474 -15.25 -5.82 -16.94
CA PRO A 474 -16.66 -5.46 -16.90
C PRO A 474 -17.41 -6.11 -15.73
N ALA A 475 -17.17 -7.40 -15.45
CA ALA A 475 -17.81 -8.09 -14.33
C ALA A 475 -17.41 -7.48 -12.98
N TYR A 476 -16.13 -7.14 -12.81
CA TYR A 476 -15.61 -6.47 -11.62
C TYR A 476 -16.31 -5.13 -11.37
N ILE A 477 -16.43 -4.29 -12.40
CA ILE A 477 -17.11 -2.99 -12.29
C ILE A 477 -18.62 -3.14 -12.10
N GLU A 478 -19.24 -4.14 -12.71
CA GLU A 478 -20.64 -4.48 -12.51
C GLU A 478 -20.95 -4.82 -11.04
N GLY A 479 -20.01 -5.48 -10.33
CA GLY A 479 -20.11 -5.74 -8.90
C GLY A 479 -20.20 -4.46 -8.07
N PHE A 480 -19.25 -3.53 -8.27
CA PHE A 480 -19.30 -2.24 -7.56
C PHE A 480 -20.51 -1.40 -7.91
N ARG A 481 -20.98 -1.47 -9.16
CA ARG A 481 -22.21 -0.81 -9.58
C ARG A 481 -23.41 -1.36 -8.80
N LEU A 482 -23.54 -2.69 -8.73
CA LEU A 482 -24.62 -3.36 -8.04
C LEU A 482 -24.61 -3.04 -6.54
N GLU A 483 -23.44 -3.13 -5.90
CA GLU A 483 -23.27 -2.78 -4.49
C GLU A 483 -23.57 -1.32 -4.20
N LEU A 484 -23.14 -0.38 -5.06
CA LEU A 484 -23.44 1.03 -4.88
C LEU A 484 -24.95 1.26 -4.89
N ILE A 485 -25.67 0.71 -5.88
CA ILE A 485 -27.12 0.88 -6.00
C ILE A 485 -27.82 0.36 -4.74
N SER A 486 -27.49 -0.86 -4.30
CA SER A 486 -28.03 -1.42 -3.06
C SER A 486 -27.68 -0.57 -1.84
N THR A 487 -26.44 -0.09 -1.76
CA THR A 487 -25.95 0.75 -0.66
C THR A 487 -26.75 2.03 -0.52
N VAL A 488 -26.90 2.80 -1.60
CA VAL A 488 -27.50 4.14 -1.53
C VAL A 488 -29.01 4.07 -1.28
N TYR A 489 -29.70 3.06 -1.83
CA TYR A 489 -31.12 2.87 -1.57
C TYR A 489 -31.39 2.29 -0.18
N THR A 490 -30.56 1.36 0.30
CA THR A 490 -30.65 0.86 1.69
C THR A 490 -30.41 2.00 2.67
N LYS A 491 -29.40 2.86 2.42
CA LYS A 491 -29.15 4.02 3.29
C LYS A 491 -30.28 5.02 3.29
N LYS A 492 -30.89 5.25 2.12
CA LYS A 492 -32.08 6.10 2.02
C LYS A 492 -33.24 5.52 2.85
N ALA A 493 -33.50 4.22 2.74
CA ALA A 493 -34.53 3.54 3.52
C ALA A 493 -34.27 3.62 5.03
N GLU A 494 -33.02 3.46 5.48
CA GLU A 494 -32.65 3.65 6.89
C GLU A 494 -32.98 5.06 7.40
N ILE A 495 -32.80 6.09 6.55
CA ILE A 495 -33.05 7.49 6.92
C ILE A 495 -34.55 7.81 6.88
N SER A 496 -35.25 7.40 5.83
CA SER A 496 -36.65 7.77 5.61
C SER A 496 -37.63 6.91 6.41
N GLN A 497 -37.26 5.65 6.70
CA GLN A 497 -38.15 4.64 7.29
C GLN A 497 -39.45 4.45 6.47
N ASP A 498 -39.41 4.80 5.18
CA ASP A 498 -40.57 4.73 4.28
C ASP A 498 -40.68 3.32 3.65
N PRO A 499 -41.84 2.65 3.72
CA PRO A 499 -42.03 1.33 3.14
C PRO A 499 -41.75 1.25 1.62
N GLY A 500 -41.98 2.34 0.88
CA GLY A 500 -41.66 2.43 -0.54
C GLY A 500 -40.16 2.46 -0.81
N ASP A 501 -39.39 3.21 -0.01
CA ASP A 501 -37.92 3.20 -0.08
C ASP A 501 -37.33 1.83 0.32
N VAL A 502 -37.91 1.15 1.33
CA VAL A 502 -37.52 -0.23 1.69
C VAL A 502 -37.77 -1.19 0.53
N GLN A 503 -38.95 -1.13 -0.08
CA GLN A 503 -39.28 -1.99 -1.23
C GLN A 503 -38.34 -1.72 -2.42
N LYS A 504 -38.05 -0.44 -2.71
CA LYS A 504 -37.10 -0.06 -3.75
C LYS A 504 -35.70 -0.59 -3.47
N ALA A 505 -35.24 -0.56 -2.22
CA ALA A 505 -33.96 -1.14 -1.83
C ALA A 505 -33.93 -2.67 -2.01
N ARG A 506 -35.03 -3.38 -1.70
CA ARG A 506 -35.13 -4.85 -1.91
C ARG A 506 -35.02 -5.23 -3.38
N GLU A 507 -35.62 -4.45 -4.28
CA GLU A 507 -35.53 -4.68 -5.73
C GLU A 507 -34.09 -4.63 -6.25
N THR A 508 -33.20 -3.89 -5.58
CA THR A 508 -31.78 -3.82 -5.95
C THR A 508 -31.01 -5.12 -5.68
N LEU A 509 -31.57 -6.06 -4.90
CA LEU A 509 -30.93 -7.33 -4.55
C LEU A 509 -31.00 -8.37 -5.68
N ALA A 510 -31.64 -8.03 -6.80
CA ALA A 510 -31.62 -8.85 -8.01
C ALA A 510 -30.23 -8.86 -8.67
N GLY A 511 -29.85 -9.99 -9.28
CA GLY A 511 -28.63 -10.11 -10.10
C GLY A 511 -27.35 -10.50 -9.33
N TYR A 512 -27.34 -10.46 -8.00
CA TYR A 512 -26.16 -10.85 -7.19
C TYR A 512 -25.75 -12.32 -7.41
N GLU A 513 -26.70 -13.27 -7.42
CA GLU A 513 -26.39 -14.69 -7.65
C GLU A 513 -25.84 -14.97 -9.05
N GLU A 514 -26.39 -14.28 -10.06
CA GLU A 514 -25.94 -14.41 -11.44
C GLU A 514 -24.50 -13.88 -11.58
N LEU A 515 -24.23 -12.71 -11.00
CA LEU A 515 -22.90 -12.11 -11.04
C LEU A 515 -21.88 -12.93 -10.22
N ALA A 516 -22.27 -13.45 -9.06
CA ALA A 516 -21.41 -14.34 -8.26
C ALA A 516 -21.04 -15.60 -9.03
N SER A 517 -22.01 -16.24 -9.69
CA SER A 517 -21.75 -17.40 -10.56
C SER A 517 -20.83 -17.05 -11.72
N ARG A 518 -20.97 -15.85 -12.29
CA ARG A 518 -20.08 -15.35 -13.34
C ARG A 518 -18.67 -15.13 -12.81
N TYR A 519 -18.49 -14.55 -11.62
CA TYR A 519 -17.17 -14.39 -10.98
C TYR A 519 -16.47 -15.74 -10.84
N ASP A 520 -17.17 -16.72 -10.27
CA ASP A 520 -16.62 -18.07 -10.10
C ASP A 520 -16.22 -18.70 -11.44
N SER A 521 -17.04 -18.54 -12.49
CA SER A 521 -16.75 -19.08 -13.82
C SER A 521 -15.50 -18.47 -14.47
N LEU A 522 -15.15 -17.23 -14.09
CA LEU A 522 -14.00 -16.49 -14.61
C LEU A 522 -12.69 -16.88 -13.92
N VAL A 523 -12.72 -17.30 -12.66
CA VAL A 523 -11.49 -17.48 -11.86
C VAL A 523 -11.30 -18.88 -11.29
N ARG A 524 -12.37 -19.58 -10.89
CA ARG A 524 -12.26 -20.90 -10.26
C ARG A 524 -11.81 -21.95 -11.26
N ASN A 525 -10.93 -22.84 -10.81
CA ASN A 525 -10.37 -23.94 -11.60
C ASN A 525 -9.63 -23.51 -12.89
N LYS A 526 -9.18 -22.25 -12.96
CA LYS A 526 -8.38 -21.73 -14.09
C LYS A 526 -6.87 -21.86 -13.89
N GLY A 527 -6.43 -22.11 -12.66
CA GLY A 527 -5.01 -22.11 -12.30
C GLY A 527 -4.38 -20.72 -12.27
N TYR A 528 -5.20 -19.67 -12.14
CA TYR A 528 -4.73 -18.30 -12.02
C TYR A 528 -4.12 -18.04 -10.64
N SER A 529 -3.32 -16.97 -10.54
CA SER A 529 -2.84 -16.45 -9.26
C SER A 529 -4.02 -16.21 -8.31
N HIS A 530 -3.84 -16.52 -7.02
CA HIS A 530 -4.87 -16.34 -6.00
C HIS A 530 -5.33 -14.88 -5.85
N VAL A 531 -4.53 -13.89 -6.28
CA VAL A 531 -4.94 -12.48 -6.28
C VAL A 531 -6.05 -12.22 -7.31
N VAL A 532 -6.13 -13.01 -8.38
CA VAL A 532 -7.23 -12.94 -9.35
C VAL A 532 -8.54 -13.44 -8.72
N GLU A 533 -8.48 -14.53 -7.96
CA GLU A 533 -9.62 -15.02 -7.17
C GLU A 533 -10.02 -14.02 -6.06
N TYR A 534 -9.04 -13.38 -5.42
CA TYR A 534 -9.28 -12.32 -4.45
C TYR A 534 -10.07 -11.15 -5.05
N MET A 535 -9.78 -10.77 -6.30
CA MET A 535 -10.44 -9.64 -6.96
C MET A 535 -11.87 -9.96 -7.41
N LEU A 536 -12.16 -11.22 -7.75
CA LEU A 536 -13.47 -11.69 -8.23
C LEU A 536 -14.01 -12.79 -7.30
N ASP A 537 -14.34 -12.40 -6.06
CA ASP A 537 -14.87 -13.30 -5.03
C ASP A 537 -16.41 -13.31 -5.05
N GLY A 538 -17.01 -14.34 -5.67
CA GLY A 538 -18.46 -14.50 -5.74
C GLY A 538 -19.12 -14.65 -4.36
N ASP A 539 -18.44 -15.24 -3.38
CA ASP A 539 -19.00 -15.41 -2.03
C ASP A 539 -19.17 -14.07 -1.32
N ARG A 540 -18.33 -13.06 -1.61
CA ARG A 540 -18.50 -11.70 -1.06
C ARG A 540 -19.80 -11.04 -1.53
N LEU A 541 -20.15 -11.18 -2.82
CA LEU A 541 -21.42 -10.69 -3.36
C LEU A 541 -22.62 -11.28 -2.61
N ILE A 542 -22.59 -12.60 -2.38
CA ILE A 542 -23.67 -13.30 -1.68
C ILE A 542 -23.76 -12.87 -0.21
N ARG A 543 -22.62 -12.72 0.48
CA ARG A 543 -22.59 -12.23 1.86
C ARG A 543 -23.12 -10.79 1.95
N PHE A 544 -22.73 -9.91 1.04
CA PHE A 544 -23.22 -8.54 0.99
C PHE A 544 -24.73 -8.50 0.77
N LYS A 545 -25.26 -9.26 -0.20
CA LYS A 545 -26.70 -9.38 -0.46
C LYS A 545 -27.46 -9.82 0.80
N ALA A 546 -26.98 -10.87 1.46
CA ALA A 546 -27.60 -11.39 2.68
C ALA A 546 -27.59 -10.35 3.81
N ASP A 547 -26.49 -9.60 3.94
CA ASP A 547 -26.37 -8.55 4.94
C ASP A 547 -27.35 -7.39 4.70
N VAL A 548 -27.45 -6.90 3.46
CA VAL A 548 -28.45 -5.87 3.09
C VAL A 548 -29.87 -6.36 3.36
N SER A 549 -30.21 -7.61 3.02
CA SER A 549 -31.54 -8.16 3.31
C SER A 549 -31.85 -8.11 4.81
N ARG A 550 -30.91 -8.49 5.67
CA ARG A 550 -31.09 -8.44 7.14
C ARG A 550 -31.30 -7.02 7.65
N VAL A 551 -30.57 -6.05 7.09
CA VAL A 551 -30.75 -4.63 7.44
C VAL A 551 -32.15 -4.17 7.05
N LEU A 552 -32.60 -4.49 5.83
CA LEU A 552 -33.94 -4.12 5.35
C LEU A 552 -35.09 -4.82 6.10
N ASP A 553 -34.84 -6.00 6.68
CA ASP A 553 -35.82 -6.69 7.55
C ASP A 553 -35.93 -6.07 8.94
N ALA A 554 -34.94 -5.26 9.34
CA ALA A 554 -34.88 -4.59 10.64
C ALA A 554 -35.37 -3.14 10.62
N ILE A 555 -35.57 -2.56 9.43
CA ILE A 555 -36.27 -1.29 9.18
C ILE A 555 -37.77 -1.59 9.11
#